data_AF-A0A5Q4SYB1-F1
#
_entry.id   AF-A0A5Q4SYB1-F1
#
_cell.length_a   1.000
_cell.length_b   1.000
_cell.length_c   1.000
_cell.angle_alpha   90.00
_cell.angle_beta   90.00
_cell.angle_gamma   90.00
#
_symmetry.space_group_name_H-M   'P 1'
#
loop_
_entity.id
_entity.type
_entity.pdbx_description
1 polymer ?
#
loop_
_entity_poly.entity_id
_entity_poly.type
_entity_poly.pdbx_seq_one_letter_code
_entity_poly.pdbx_strand_id
1 'polypeptide(L)'
;MVFSEAMKDWVYWDQAAYELGLSLGALTADVPFSKSKRIFWEDNPAGRALHATLLALVEAGLLESRDDDEEFRWASTTLLNEFDD
;
A
#
# COMPACT_ATOMS: atom_id res chain seq x y z
N MET A 1 9.79 -9.96 1.14
CA MET A 1 8.49 -9.81 1.80
C MET A 1 7.50 -9.43 0.72
N VAL A 2 6.37 -10.12 0.64
CA VAL A 2 5.31 -9.76 -0.32
C VAL A 2 4.41 -8.68 0.30
N PHE A 3 3.77 -7.86 -0.54
CA PHE A 3 2.98 -6.70 -0.08
C PHE A 3 1.94 -7.06 1.00
N SER A 4 1.25 -8.20 0.84
CA SER A 4 0.25 -8.66 1.81
C SER A 4 0.81 -8.96 3.20
N GLU A 5 2.07 -9.41 3.30
CA GLU A 5 2.76 -9.61 4.57
C GLU A 5 3.12 -8.28 5.23
N ALA A 6 3.58 -7.31 4.42
CA ALA A 6 3.92 -5.96 4.89
C ALA A 6 2.69 -5.21 5.42
N MET A 7 1.51 -5.53 4.88
CA MET A 7 0.23 -4.92 5.20
C MET A 7 -0.60 -5.77 6.18
N LYS A 8 0.01 -6.68 6.96
CA LYS A 8 -0.74 -7.54 7.89
C LYS A 8 -1.42 -6.76 9.01
N ASP A 9 -0.77 -5.70 9.49
CA ASP A 9 -1.30 -4.77 10.48
C ASP A 9 -1.71 -3.44 9.82
N TRP A 10 -2.29 -2.53 10.58
CA TRP A 10 -2.59 -1.19 10.08
C TRP A 10 -1.29 -0.41 9.84
N VAL A 11 -1.17 0.15 8.64
CA VAL A 11 0.01 0.88 8.17
C VAL A 11 -0.42 2.22 7.60
N TYR A 12 0.18 3.31 8.05
CA TYR A 12 -0.05 4.66 7.52
C TYR A 12 0.15 4.72 6.01
N TRP A 13 -0.65 5.55 5.34
CA TRP A 13 -0.69 5.67 3.88
C TRP A 13 0.69 5.83 3.22
N ASP A 14 1.60 6.56 3.85
CA ASP A 14 2.93 6.87 3.30
C ASP A 14 3.86 5.66 3.36
N GLN A 15 3.83 4.92 4.47
CA GLN A 15 4.52 3.64 4.59
C GLN A 15 3.88 2.59 3.67
N ALA A 16 2.54 2.54 3.59
CA ALA A 16 1.83 1.63 2.69
C ALA A 16 2.20 1.88 1.22
N ALA A 17 2.29 3.15 0.81
CA ALA A 17 2.71 3.55 -0.53
C ALA A 17 4.17 3.19 -0.80
N TYR A 18 5.03 3.28 0.21
CA TYR A 18 6.42 2.82 0.14
C TYR A 18 6.51 1.29 -0.06
N GLU A 19 5.80 0.50 0.73
CA GLU A 19 5.77 -0.98 0.60
C GLU A 19 5.20 -1.42 -0.75
N LEU A 20 4.19 -0.72 -1.26
CA LEU A 20 3.67 -0.93 -2.61
C LEU A 20 4.73 -0.61 -3.66
N GLY A 21 5.43 0.52 -3.51
CA GLY A 21 6.52 0.91 -4.40
C GLY A 21 7.65 -0.12 -4.46
N LEU A 22 8.01 -0.71 -3.32
CA LEU A 22 8.97 -1.83 -3.28
C LEU A 22 8.44 -3.06 -4.01
N SER A 23 7.17 -3.40 -3.79
CA SER A 23 6.54 -4.60 -4.37
C SER A 23 6.38 -4.50 -5.90
N LEU A 24 6.17 -3.30 -6.42
CA LEU A 24 6.14 -3.01 -7.85
C LEU A 24 7.54 -2.89 -8.49
N GLY A 25 8.61 -2.84 -7.69
CA GLY A 25 9.96 -2.53 -8.16
C GLY A 25 10.18 -1.07 -8.55
N ALA A 26 9.24 -0.17 -8.18
CA ALA A 26 9.35 1.28 -8.41
C ALA A 26 10.31 1.97 -7.41
N LEU A 27 10.52 1.34 -6.25
CA LEU A 27 11.48 1.76 -5.21
C LEU A 27 12.45 0.62 -4.90
N THR A 28 13.61 0.96 -4.34
CA THR A 28 14.61 -0.02 -3.89
C THR A 28 14.70 -0.04 -2.37
N ALA A 29 14.87 -1.24 -1.80
CA ALA A 29 15.00 -1.42 -0.36
C ALA A 29 16.31 -0.85 0.22
N ASP A 30 17.29 -0.52 -0.64
CA ASP A 30 18.53 0.15 -0.25
C ASP A 30 18.29 1.56 0.31
N VAL A 31 17.17 2.18 -0.08
CA VAL A 31 16.77 3.50 0.41
C VAL A 31 15.68 3.32 1.48
N PRO A 32 16.00 3.52 2.77
CA PRO A 32 15.02 3.35 3.83
C PRO A 32 13.88 4.37 3.72
N PHE A 33 12.69 3.99 4.17
CA PHE A 33 11.49 4.82 4.16
C PHE A 33 11.73 6.26 4.65
N SER A 34 12.50 6.44 5.74
CA SER A 34 12.82 7.76 6.31
C SER A 34 13.45 8.74 5.31
N LYS A 35 14.17 8.23 4.30
CA LYS A 35 14.76 9.02 3.21
C LYS A 35 13.82 9.18 2.01
N SER A 36 12.80 8.34 1.91
CA SER A 36 11.81 8.33 0.83
C SER A 36 10.56 9.16 1.15
N LYS A 37 10.36 9.58 2.40
CA LYS A 37 9.17 10.34 2.86
C LYS A 37 8.77 11.52 1.97
N ARG A 38 9.75 12.25 1.41
CA ARG A 38 9.48 13.39 0.52
C ARG A 38 8.72 13.01 -0.75
N ILE A 39 8.82 11.76 -1.20
CA ILE A 39 8.02 11.26 -2.34
C ILE A 39 6.53 11.28 -2.00
N PHE A 40 6.18 11.08 -0.74
CA PHE A 40 4.79 11.00 -0.31
C PHE A 40 4.30 12.36 0.17
N TRP A 41 5.11 13.08 0.95
CA TRP A 41 4.69 14.31 1.62
C TRP A 41 4.83 15.58 0.75
N GLU A 42 5.41 15.47 -0.45
CA GLU A 42 5.43 16.54 -1.45
C GLU A 42 4.51 16.18 -2.62
N ASP A 43 4.19 17.15 -3.48
CA ASP A 43 3.34 16.95 -4.66
C ASP A 43 4.08 16.17 -5.77
N ASN A 44 4.50 14.94 -5.47
CA ASN A 44 5.27 14.08 -6.33
C ASN A 44 4.33 13.16 -7.15
N PRO A 45 4.47 13.11 -8.49
CA PRO A 45 3.63 12.27 -9.34
C PRO A 45 3.66 10.78 -8.99
N ALA A 46 4.81 10.24 -8.59
CA ALA A 46 4.94 8.83 -8.21
C ALA A 46 4.25 8.55 -6.87
N GLY A 47 4.42 9.44 -5.89
CA GLY A 47 3.72 9.34 -4.60
C GLY A 47 2.20 9.35 -4.77
N ARG A 48 1.67 10.27 -5.59
CA ARG A 48 0.23 10.31 -5.92
C ARG A 48 -0.26 9.03 -6.60
N ALA A 49 0.50 8.50 -7.55
CA ALA A 49 0.13 7.27 -8.26
C ALA A 49 0.10 6.05 -7.32
N LEU A 50 1.08 5.94 -6.42
CA LEU A 50 1.14 4.87 -5.42
C LEU A 50 -0.04 4.97 -4.45
N HIS A 51 -0.34 6.18 -3.95
CA HIS A 51 -1.50 6.38 -3.07
C HIS A 51 -2.83 6.06 -3.78
N ALA A 52 -3.04 6.54 -5.01
CA ALA A 52 -4.22 6.22 -5.80
C ALA A 52 -4.38 4.71 -6.04
N THR A 53 -3.26 3.99 -6.17
CA THR A 53 -3.29 2.53 -6.28
C THR A 53 -3.73 1.86 -4.98
N LEU A 54 -3.32 2.36 -3.81
CA LEU A 54 -3.83 1.85 -2.52
C LEU A 54 -5.35 2.01 -2.41
N LEU A 55 -5.88 3.18 -2.80
CA LEU A 55 -7.32 3.41 -2.83
C LEU A 55 -8.05 2.47 -3.79
N ALA A 56 -7.50 2.23 -4.98
CA ALA A 56 -8.07 1.26 -5.92
C ALA A 56 -8.05 -0.18 -5.36
N LEU A 57 -7.05 -0.55 -4.58
CA LEU A 57 -7.00 -1.85 -3.89
C LEU A 57 -8.05 -1.94 -2.77
N VAL A 58 -8.36 -0.83 -2.09
CA VAL A 58 -9.48 -0.76 -1.14
C VAL A 58 -10.82 -0.95 -1.86
N GLU A 59 -11.03 -0.23 -2.96
CA GLU A 59 -12.24 -0.36 -3.80
C GLU A 59 -12.43 -1.80 -4.31
N ALA A 60 -11.33 -2.50 -4.60
CA ALA A 60 -11.32 -3.90 -5.02
C ALA A 60 -11.49 -4.91 -3.86
N GLY A 61 -11.56 -4.45 -2.61
CA GLY A 61 -11.67 -5.32 -1.42
C GLY A 61 -10.39 -6.09 -1.07
N LEU A 62 -9.24 -5.66 -1.60
CA LEU A 62 -7.92 -6.22 -1.30
C LEU A 62 -7.26 -5.56 -0.09
N LEU A 63 -7.60 -4.30 0.18
CA LEU A 63 -7.21 -3.57 1.38
C LEU A 63 -8.45 -3.10 2.14
N GLU A 64 -8.31 -2.97 3.45
CA GLU A 64 -9.19 -2.16 4.29
C GLU A 64 -8.51 -0.79 4.51
N SER A 65 -9.31 0.28 4.59
CA SER A 65 -8.85 1.59 5.05
C SER A 65 -9.65 2.08 6.26
N ARG A 66 -9.04 2.95 7.08
CA ARG A 66 -9.73 3.66 8.16
C ARG A 66 -9.40 5.15 8.17
N ASP A 67 -10.43 5.97 8.41
CA ASP A 67 -10.41 7.41 8.10
C ASP A 67 -9.60 8.28 9.07
N ASP A 68 -9.45 7.89 10.34
CA ASP A 68 -8.86 8.78 11.34
C ASP A 68 -7.35 9.07 11.11
N ASP A 69 -6.65 8.13 10.48
CA ASP A 69 -5.18 8.15 10.33
C ASP A 69 -4.70 7.83 8.90
N GLU A 70 -5.62 7.70 7.93
CA GLU A 70 -5.34 7.21 6.56
C GLU A 70 -4.48 5.94 6.58
N GLU A 71 -4.92 4.93 7.33
CA GLU A 71 -4.20 3.66 7.46
C GLU A 71 -4.84 2.56 6.63
N PHE A 72 -4.00 1.66 6.14
CA PHE A 72 -4.36 0.54 5.29
C PHE A 72 -3.93 -0.78 5.92
N ARG A 73 -4.69 -1.84 5.65
CA ARG A 73 -4.35 -3.22 6.03
C ARG A 73 -4.80 -4.19 4.93
N TRP A 74 -4.09 -5.28 4.74
CA TRP A 74 -4.50 -6.37 3.85
C TRP A 74 -5.84 -6.96 4.28
N ALA A 75 -6.82 -6.92 3.37
CA ALA A 75 -8.07 -7.63 3.52
C ALA A 75 -7.83 -9.10 3.17
N SER A 76 -8.26 -10.02 4.05
CA SER A 76 -8.02 -11.46 3.92
C SER A 76 -8.13 -11.99 2.48
N THR A 77 -7.20 -12.86 2.05
CA THR A 77 -7.12 -13.43 0.69
C THR A 77 -8.30 -14.36 0.31
N THR A 78 -9.27 -14.55 1.19
CA THR A 78 -10.41 -15.44 0.98
C THR A 78 -11.26 -14.99 -0.22
N LEU A 79 -11.43 -13.68 -0.44
CA LEU A 79 -12.35 -13.13 -1.43
C LEU A 79 -12.00 -13.42 -2.91
N LEU A 80 -10.72 -13.62 -3.26
CA LEU A 80 -10.29 -13.83 -4.65
C LEU A 80 -10.08 -15.30 -5.03
N ASN A 81 -10.11 -16.21 -4.04
CA ASN A 81 -9.90 -17.64 -4.26
C ASN A 81 -11.19 -18.45 -4.14
N GLU A 82 -12.32 -17.79 -3.88
CA GLU A 82 -13.64 -18.38 -4.04
C GLU A 82 -13.98 -18.38 -5.54
N PHE A 83 -13.82 -19.56 -6.16
CA PHE A 83 -14.35 -19.83 -7.48
C PHE A 83 -15.73 -20.47 -7.31
N ASP A 84 -16.74 -20.00 -8.05
CA ASP A 84 -17.99 -20.74 -8.19
C ASP A 84 -17.67 -22.09 -8.86
N ASP A 85 -18.05 -23.19 -8.20
CA ASP A 85 -17.96 -24.58 -8.72
C ASP A 85 -18.85 -24.81 -9.95
#